data_AF-A0A965XPS0-F1
#
_entry.id   AF-A0A965XPS0-F1
#
_cell.length_a   1.000
_cell.length_b   1.000
_cell.length_c   1.000
_cell.angle_alpha   90.00
_cell.angle_beta   90.00
_cell.angle_gamma   90.00
#
_symmetry.space_group_name_H-M   'P 1'
#
loop_
_entity.id
_entity.type
_entity.pdbx_description
1 polymer ?
#
loop_
_entity_poly.entity_id
_entity_poly.type
_entity_poly.pdbx_seq_one_letter_code
_entity_poly.pdbx_strand_id
1 'polypeptide(L)'
;MIRLHRFLALVLLALSPLCLSCMAGKQDIDSLRSSMYGMQQAQQAENERLNQRMDELETQFSGIRSELDRTLADSTQTVRSNQANQWAEIESLRLEVARILGRMEETQRSFSGTTRSNEVEGQRLAVLENRIKALEGRLEEIQSQLGLEREGQALVKHQDTPDVPAPASPPLIAPIPGYNSAETLYKKALESFYEKNYDAALSMWTEFVRAFPDNALVSNAIFWQGECHYQKGDFANSVLSYQKVIEEHAESNKYRPALLKQGMAFFKMGKDKAGTLVLQDLIKKFPDSVEARRAKGFLKSS
;
A
#
# COMPACT_ATOMS: atom_id res chain seq x y z
N MET A 1 2.26 119.00 -40.45
CA MET A 1 1.76 118.39 -39.20
C MET A 1 0.58 117.42 -39.40
N ILE A 2 -0.29 117.60 -40.39
CA ILE A 2 -1.51 116.77 -40.56
C ILE A 2 -1.25 115.29 -40.93
N ARG A 3 -0.14 114.98 -41.63
CA ARG A 3 0.20 113.60 -42.01
C ARG A 3 0.66 112.73 -40.83
N LEU A 4 1.22 113.33 -39.77
CA LEU A 4 1.73 112.59 -38.60
C LEU A 4 0.59 112.15 -37.67
N HIS A 5 -0.44 113.00 -37.51
CA HIS A 5 -1.62 112.66 -36.70
C HIS A 5 -2.48 111.55 -37.30
N ARG A 6 -2.61 111.52 -38.64
CA ARG A 6 -3.33 110.43 -39.32
C ARG A 6 -2.61 109.08 -39.18
N PHE A 7 -1.28 109.08 -39.16
CA PHE A 7 -0.50 107.86 -38.99
C PHE A 7 -0.59 107.34 -37.55
N LEU A 8 -0.54 108.23 -36.55
CA LEU A 8 -0.66 107.85 -35.14
C LEU A 8 -2.05 107.29 -34.79
N ALA A 9 -3.11 107.86 -35.37
CA ALA A 9 -4.47 107.40 -35.17
C ALA A 9 -4.72 106.01 -35.79
N LEU A 10 -4.15 105.74 -36.97
CA LEU A 10 -4.23 104.41 -37.61
C LEU A 10 -3.48 103.34 -36.82
N VAL A 11 -2.34 103.67 -36.22
CA VAL A 11 -1.57 102.74 -35.36
C VAL A 11 -2.32 102.45 -34.06
N LEU A 12 -2.97 103.45 -33.44
CA LEU A 12 -3.76 103.24 -32.21
C LEU A 12 -5.04 102.45 -32.46
N LEU A 13 -5.68 102.60 -33.63
CA LEU A 13 -6.89 101.86 -33.99
C LEU A 13 -6.59 100.41 -34.42
N ALA A 14 -5.36 100.15 -34.88
CA ALA A 14 -4.87 98.79 -35.16
C ALA A 14 -4.45 98.03 -33.89
N LEU A 15 -4.07 98.72 -32.80
CA LEU A 15 -3.66 98.09 -31.55
C LEU A 15 -4.81 97.68 -30.62
N SER A 16 -5.99 98.30 -30.76
CA SER A 16 -7.14 98.00 -29.90
C SER A 16 -7.75 96.60 -30.07
N PRO A 17 -7.90 96.01 -31.29
CA PRO A 17 -8.41 94.64 -31.41
C PRO A 17 -7.42 93.57 -30.93
N LEU A 18 -6.11 93.88 -30.88
CA LEU A 18 -5.09 92.94 -30.40
C LEU A 18 -5.15 92.75 -28.87
N CYS A 19 -5.55 93.78 -28.12
CA CYS A 19 -5.61 93.70 -26.65
C CYS A 19 -6.84 92.95 -26.13
N LEU A 20 -7.98 92.97 -26.84
CA LEU A 20 -9.18 92.25 -26.41
C LEU A 20 -9.08 90.72 -26.60
N SER A 21 -8.37 90.25 -27.63
CA SER A 21 -8.17 88.81 -27.89
C SER A 21 -7.32 88.12 -26.81
N CYS A 22 -6.43 88.87 -26.15
CA CYS A 22 -5.56 88.36 -25.08
C CYS A 22 -6.27 88.15 -23.72
N MET A 23 -7.45 88.75 -23.50
CA MET A 23 -8.17 88.60 -22.24
C MET A 23 -9.16 87.42 -22.25
N ALA A 24 -9.79 87.14 -23.40
CA ALA A 24 -10.63 85.96 -23.56
C ALA A 24 -9.83 84.64 -23.45
N GLY A 25 -8.63 84.60 -24.05
CA GLY A 25 -7.75 83.43 -23.95
C GLY A 25 -7.26 83.11 -22.53
N LYS A 26 -7.18 84.09 -21.63
CA LYS A 26 -6.72 83.84 -20.25
C LYS A 26 -7.75 83.10 -19.40
N GLN A 27 -9.04 83.47 -19.50
CA GLN A 27 -10.10 82.75 -18.79
C GLN A 27 -10.25 81.30 -19.29
N ASP A 28 -10.10 81.07 -20.60
CA ASP A 28 -10.10 79.72 -21.16
C ASP A 28 -8.86 78.92 -20.76
N ILE A 29 -7.67 79.55 -20.67
CA ILE A 29 -6.45 78.88 -20.21
C ILE A 29 -6.53 78.52 -18.71
N ASP A 30 -7.13 79.38 -17.88
CA ASP A 30 -7.28 79.12 -16.45
C ASP A 30 -8.34 78.03 -16.18
N SER A 31 -9.42 78.00 -16.96
CA SER A 31 -10.42 76.92 -16.88
C SER A 31 -9.85 75.58 -17.39
N LEU A 32 -9.05 75.59 -18.45
CA LEU A 32 -8.32 74.41 -18.93
C LEU A 32 -7.28 73.91 -17.92
N ARG A 33 -6.53 74.81 -17.28
CA ARG A 33 -5.61 74.43 -16.20
C ARG A 33 -6.35 73.83 -15.02
N SER A 34 -7.45 74.44 -14.58
CA SER A 34 -8.27 73.92 -13.49
C SER A 34 -8.83 72.54 -13.82
N SER A 35 -9.31 72.33 -15.05
CA SER A 35 -9.77 71.01 -15.52
C SER A 35 -8.63 69.99 -15.63
N MET A 36 -7.44 70.40 -16.11
CA MET A 36 -6.25 69.54 -16.17
C MET A 36 -5.81 69.11 -14.76
N TYR A 37 -5.75 70.04 -13.81
CA TYR A 37 -5.42 69.72 -12.42
C TYR A 37 -6.49 68.83 -11.77
N GLY A 38 -7.79 69.09 -12.02
CA GLY A 38 -8.87 68.25 -11.55
C GLY A 38 -8.84 66.84 -12.14
N MET A 39 -8.56 66.71 -13.44
CA MET A 39 -8.42 65.43 -14.13
C MET A 39 -7.19 64.66 -13.67
N GLN A 40 -6.05 65.34 -13.47
CA GLN A 40 -4.83 64.74 -12.94
C GLN A 40 -5.02 64.25 -11.49
N GLN A 41 -5.74 65.01 -10.67
CA GLN A 41 -6.06 64.63 -9.30
C GLN A 41 -7.05 63.45 -9.25
N ALA A 42 -8.05 63.42 -10.14
CA ALA A 42 -8.95 62.28 -10.28
C ALA A 42 -8.21 61.02 -10.74
N GLN A 43 -7.29 61.16 -11.70
CA GLN A 43 -6.42 60.08 -12.17
C GLN A 43 -5.52 59.55 -11.05
N GLN A 44 -4.98 60.42 -10.20
CA GLN A 44 -4.17 60.01 -9.05
C GLN A 44 -5.01 59.28 -8.00
N ALA A 45 -6.21 59.78 -7.68
CA ALA A 45 -7.11 59.11 -6.74
C ALA A 45 -7.56 57.73 -7.26
N GLU A 46 -7.74 57.57 -8.57
CA GLU A 46 -8.05 56.28 -9.19
C GLU A 46 -6.86 55.32 -9.11
N ASN A 47 -5.64 55.78 -9.40
CA ASN A 47 -4.42 54.98 -9.24
C ASN A 47 -4.19 54.53 -7.80
N GLU A 48 -4.46 55.39 -6.81
CA GLU A 48 -4.37 55.04 -5.39
C GLU A 48 -5.38 53.94 -5.02
N ARG A 49 -6.62 54.03 -5.51
CA ARG A 49 -7.63 52.96 -5.33
C ARG A 49 -7.23 51.66 -6.02
N LEU A 50 -6.59 51.76 -7.19
CA LEU A 50 -6.10 50.60 -7.92
C LEU A 50 -4.99 49.89 -7.15
N ASN A 51 -4.04 50.67 -6.59
CA ASN A 51 -2.96 50.15 -5.76
C ASN A 51 -3.49 49.50 -4.49
N GLN A 52 -4.47 50.13 -3.81
CA GLN A 52 -5.11 49.53 -2.63
C GLN A 52 -5.75 48.18 -2.95
N ARG A 53 -6.45 48.06 -4.08
CA ARG A 53 -7.02 46.78 -4.53
C ARG A 53 -5.95 45.74 -4.85
N MET A 54 -4.84 46.18 -5.43
CA MET A 54 -3.71 45.30 -5.74
C MET A 54 -3.10 44.72 -4.47
N ASP A 55 -2.89 45.54 -3.45
CA ASP A 55 -2.38 45.11 -2.14
C ASP A 55 -3.34 44.14 -1.44
N GLU A 56 -4.65 44.40 -1.54
CA GLU A 56 -5.69 43.54 -0.97
C GLU A 56 -5.75 42.18 -1.68
N LEU A 57 -5.63 42.17 -3.00
CA LEU A 57 -5.53 40.97 -3.83
C LEU A 57 -4.26 40.17 -3.53
N GLU A 58 -3.11 40.82 -3.40
CA GLU A 58 -1.86 40.15 -3.03
C GLU A 58 -1.96 39.48 -1.65
N THR A 59 -2.60 40.17 -0.70
CA THR A 59 -2.84 39.63 0.64
C THR A 59 -3.75 38.39 0.57
N GLN A 60 -4.84 38.43 -0.19
CA GLN A 60 -5.71 37.27 -0.40
C GLN A 60 -4.99 36.12 -1.10
N PHE A 61 -4.23 36.40 -2.16
CA PHE A 61 -3.43 35.40 -2.86
C PHE A 61 -2.40 34.75 -1.94
N SER A 62 -1.77 35.52 -1.05
CA SER A 62 -0.82 35.00 -0.07
C SER A 62 -1.49 34.05 0.92
N GLY A 63 -2.70 34.38 1.38
CA GLY A 63 -3.49 33.56 2.30
C GLY A 63 -3.95 32.26 1.66
N ILE A 64 -4.53 32.33 0.46
CA ILE A 64 -4.96 31.16 -0.31
C ILE A 64 -3.78 30.25 -0.62
N ARG A 65 -2.63 30.82 -0.99
CA ARG A 65 -1.40 30.06 -1.25
C ARG A 65 -0.91 29.35 0.01
N SER A 66 -0.92 30.01 1.16
CA SER A 66 -0.54 29.39 2.43
C SER A 66 -1.50 28.25 2.84
N GLU A 67 -2.79 28.41 2.60
CA GLU A 67 -3.80 27.39 2.89
C GLU A 67 -3.69 26.18 1.95
N LEU A 68 -3.40 26.45 0.68
CA LEU A 68 -3.09 25.43 -0.32
C LEU A 68 -1.84 24.65 0.07
N ASP A 69 -0.74 25.32 0.44
CA ASP A 69 0.49 24.67 0.89
C ASP A 69 0.27 23.80 2.14
N ARG A 70 -0.55 24.27 3.08
CA ARG A 70 -0.90 23.52 4.30
C ARG A 70 -1.73 22.26 3.99
N THR A 71 -2.72 22.38 3.12
CA THR A 71 -3.58 21.26 2.70
C THR A 71 -2.80 20.24 1.87
N LEU A 72 -1.90 20.73 1.00
CA LEU A 72 -1.03 19.90 0.20
C LEU A 72 -0.05 19.14 1.10
N ALA A 73 0.54 19.81 2.11
CA ALA A 73 1.42 19.18 3.10
C ALA A 73 0.71 18.08 3.90
N ASP A 74 -0.51 18.33 4.39
CA ASP A 74 -1.25 17.35 5.20
C ASP A 74 -1.69 16.12 4.37
N SER A 75 -2.18 16.35 3.15
CA SER A 75 -2.57 15.29 2.21
C SER A 75 -1.37 14.47 1.74
N THR A 76 -0.26 15.13 1.38
CA THR A 76 0.96 14.40 0.98
C THR A 76 1.63 13.69 2.14
N GLN A 77 1.59 14.22 3.37
CA GLN A 77 2.14 13.54 4.55
C GLN A 77 1.33 12.29 4.91
N THR A 78 0.00 12.35 4.84
CA THR A 78 -0.88 11.21 5.13
C THR A 78 -0.76 10.11 4.06
N VAL A 79 -0.66 10.49 2.79
CA VAL A 79 -0.43 9.54 1.70
C VAL A 79 0.98 8.96 1.75
N ARG A 80 2.01 9.78 1.99
CA ARG A 80 3.40 9.30 2.12
C ARG A 80 3.60 8.42 3.33
N SER A 81 2.97 8.72 4.47
CA SER A 81 3.08 7.85 5.65
C SER A 81 2.38 6.51 5.44
N ASN A 82 1.20 6.48 4.81
CA ASN A 82 0.54 5.24 4.45
C ASN A 82 1.31 4.45 3.38
N GLN A 83 1.85 5.11 2.35
CA GLN A 83 2.71 4.48 1.34
C GLN A 83 4.04 4.00 1.92
N ALA A 84 4.68 4.76 2.82
CA ALA A 84 5.93 4.39 3.47
C ALA A 84 5.73 3.19 4.41
N ASN A 85 4.59 3.13 5.12
CA ASN A 85 4.23 1.97 5.93
C ASN A 85 4.01 0.73 5.07
N GLN A 86 3.26 0.85 3.96
CA GLN A 86 3.08 -0.25 3.02
C GLN A 86 4.40 -0.67 2.34
N TRP A 87 5.28 0.29 2.04
CA TRP A 87 6.61 0.02 1.49
C TRP A 87 7.51 -0.71 2.48
N ALA A 88 7.50 -0.31 3.75
CA ALA A 88 8.20 -1.02 4.81
C ALA A 88 7.68 -2.46 4.97
N GLU A 89 6.38 -2.67 4.77
CA GLU A 89 5.80 -4.01 4.73
C GLU A 89 6.30 -4.82 3.53
N ILE A 90 6.38 -4.26 2.31
CA ILE A 90 6.98 -4.94 1.15
C ILE A 90 8.42 -5.33 1.44
N GLU A 91 9.21 -4.43 2.02
CA GLU A 91 10.60 -4.70 2.33
C GLU A 91 10.71 -5.83 3.37
N SER A 92 9.86 -5.81 4.40
CA SER A 92 9.79 -6.89 5.38
C SER A 92 9.38 -8.23 4.74
N LEU A 93 8.47 -8.20 3.78
CA LEU A 93 8.00 -9.38 3.04
C LEU A 93 9.09 -9.93 2.13
N ARG A 94 9.86 -9.08 1.47
CA ARG A 94 11.02 -9.48 0.68
C ARG A 94 12.06 -10.17 1.55
N LEU A 95 12.34 -9.60 2.73
CA LEU A 95 13.27 -10.20 3.70
C LEU A 95 12.75 -11.54 4.23
N GLU A 96 11.44 -11.66 4.45
CA GLU A 96 10.81 -12.90 4.91
C GLU A 96 10.82 -13.98 3.83
N VAL A 97 10.51 -13.64 2.58
CA VAL A 97 10.67 -14.52 1.41
C VAL A 97 12.11 -14.97 1.27
N ALA A 98 13.08 -14.06 1.35
CA ALA A 98 14.49 -14.40 1.27
C ALA A 98 14.91 -15.36 2.41
N ARG A 99 14.38 -15.16 3.62
CA ARG A 99 14.61 -16.05 4.76
C ARG A 99 13.99 -17.43 4.54
N ILE A 100 12.78 -17.49 3.98
CA ILE A 100 12.09 -18.76 3.66
C ILE A 100 12.86 -19.53 2.60
N LEU A 101 13.31 -18.86 1.54
CA LEU A 101 14.15 -19.46 0.50
C LEU A 101 15.45 -20.02 1.09
N GLY A 102 16.11 -19.26 1.97
CA GLY A 102 17.30 -19.74 2.68
C GLY A 102 17.03 -20.99 3.55
N ARG A 103 15.94 -21.01 4.31
CA ARG A 103 15.53 -22.18 5.09
C ARG A 103 15.16 -23.37 4.21
N MET A 104 14.56 -23.14 3.04
CA MET A 104 14.22 -24.21 2.09
C MET A 104 15.48 -24.86 1.53
N GLU A 105 16.49 -24.07 1.15
CA GLU A 105 17.79 -24.59 0.73
C GLU A 105 18.50 -25.38 1.84
N GLU A 106 18.41 -24.92 3.09
CA GLU A 106 18.95 -25.62 4.26
C GLU A 106 18.21 -26.95 4.52
N THR A 107 16.89 -26.95 4.40
CA THR A 107 16.04 -28.13 4.55
C THR A 107 16.32 -29.15 3.44
N GLN A 108 16.47 -28.69 2.19
CA GLN A 108 16.80 -29.54 1.05
C GLN A 108 18.22 -30.11 1.14
N ARG A 109 19.17 -29.35 1.68
CA ARG A 109 20.55 -29.79 1.91
C ARG A 109 20.62 -30.83 3.04
N SER A 110 19.83 -30.65 4.10
CA SER A 110 19.67 -31.64 5.19
C SER A 110 18.99 -32.93 4.70
N PHE A 111 18.00 -32.80 3.82
CA PHE A 111 17.33 -33.93 3.19
C PHE A 111 18.28 -34.72 2.27
N SER A 112 19.07 -34.03 1.44
CA SER A 112 20.08 -34.64 0.55
C SER A 112 21.19 -35.37 1.33
N GLY A 113 21.55 -34.88 2.52
CA GLY A 113 22.50 -35.54 3.42
C GLY A 113 21.94 -36.83 4.03
N THR A 114 20.65 -36.84 4.37
CA THR A 114 19.95 -38.02 4.90
C THR A 114 19.77 -39.09 3.83
N THR A 115 19.43 -38.71 2.60
CA THR A 115 19.29 -39.64 1.46
C THR A 115 20.62 -40.33 1.13
N ARG A 116 21.76 -39.62 1.21
CA ARG A 116 23.09 -40.23 1.06
C ARG A 116 23.45 -41.21 2.17
N SER A 117 22.99 -40.95 3.40
CA SER A 117 23.18 -41.89 4.53
C SER A 117 22.37 -43.18 4.33
N ASN A 118 21.14 -43.04 3.83
CA ASN A 118 20.28 -44.18 3.50
C ASN A 118 20.80 -45.01 2.31
N GLU A 119 21.51 -44.39 1.36
CA GLU A 119 22.11 -45.08 0.21
C GLU A 119 23.29 -45.98 0.63
N VAL A 120 24.07 -45.53 1.63
CA VAL A 120 25.15 -46.32 2.25
C VAL A 120 24.57 -47.45 3.12
N GLU A 121 23.46 -47.23 3.81
CA GLU A 121 22.74 -48.29 4.53
C GLU A 121 22.12 -49.32 3.57
N GLY A 122 21.55 -48.88 2.44
CA GLY A 122 21.04 -49.77 1.39
C GLY A 122 22.13 -50.65 0.78
N GLN A 123 23.32 -50.09 0.53
CA GLN A 123 24.47 -50.89 0.08
C GLN A 123 24.97 -51.87 1.15
N ARG A 124 24.93 -51.48 2.43
CA ARG A 124 25.33 -52.36 3.55
C ARG A 124 24.32 -53.50 3.76
N LEU A 125 23.02 -53.25 3.55
CA LEU A 125 21.96 -54.24 3.56
C LEU A 125 22.09 -55.23 2.39
N ALA A 126 22.38 -54.76 1.19
CA ALA A 126 22.64 -55.64 0.03
C ALA A 126 23.86 -56.54 0.23
N VAL A 127 24.93 -56.02 0.86
CA VAL A 127 26.11 -56.84 1.21
C VAL A 127 25.79 -57.85 2.32
N LEU A 128 24.96 -57.50 3.30
CA LEU A 128 24.48 -58.44 4.31
C LEU A 128 23.62 -59.54 3.70
N GLU A 129 22.71 -59.20 2.78
CA GLU A 129 21.84 -60.17 2.10
C GLU A 129 22.66 -61.20 1.32
N ASN A 130 23.67 -60.75 0.57
CA ASN A 130 24.57 -61.65 -0.14
C ASN A 130 25.39 -62.55 0.79
N ARG A 131 25.77 -62.06 1.98
CA ARG A 131 26.44 -62.89 3.00
C ARG A 131 25.51 -63.92 3.64
N ILE A 132 24.24 -63.56 3.86
CA ILE A 132 23.24 -64.49 4.37
C ILE A 132 23.02 -65.63 3.38
N LYS A 133 22.80 -65.31 2.09
CA LYS A 133 22.67 -66.32 1.02
C LYS A 133 23.89 -67.24 0.92
N ALA A 134 25.10 -66.70 1.07
CA ALA A 134 26.33 -67.49 1.05
C ALA A 134 26.49 -68.40 2.29
N LEU A 135 25.97 -67.98 3.45
CA LEU A 135 25.96 -68.78 4.66
C LEU A 135 24.88 -69.87 4.62
N GLU A 136 23.71 -69.58 4.04
CA GLU A 136 22.63 -70.55 3.80
C GLU A 136 23.11 -71.67 2.87
N GLY A 137 23.75 -71.36 1.74
CA GLY A 137 24.29 -72.37 0.85
C GLY A 137 25.36 -73.26 1.50
N ARG A 138 26.19 -72.69 2.37
CA ARG A 138 27.16 -73.46 3.18
C ARG A 138 26.47 -74.35 4.22
N LEU A 139 25.37 -73.89 4.81
CA LEU A 139 24.56 -74.67 5.73
C LEU A 139 23.89 -75.85 5.02
N GLU A 140 23.39 -75.63 3.80
CA GLU A 140 22.79 -76.64 2.93
C GLU A 140 23.83 -77.70 2.51
N GLU A 141 25.06 -77.28 2.20
CA GLU A 141 26.18 -78.17 1.88
C GLU A 141 26.62 -79.02 3.09
N ILE A 142 26.67 -78.43 4.29
CA ILE A 142 26.96 -79.14 5.54
C ILE A 142 25.83 -80.11 5.93
N GLN A 143 24.57 -79.73 5.70
CA GLN A 143 23.40 -80.60 5.95
C GLN A 143 23.36 -81.79 4.97
N SER A 144 23.74 -81.57 3.71
CA SER A 144 23.88 -82.62 2.70
C SER A 144 24.97 -83.64 3.04
N GLN A 145 26.10 -83.20 3.62
CA GLN A 145 27.16 -84.10 4.10
C GLN A 145 26.80 -84.89 5.37
N LEU A 146 25.77 -84.46 6.12
CA LEU A 146 25.38 -85.04 7.41
C LEU A 146 24.12 -85.92 7.35
N GLY A 147 23.50 -86.11 6.18
CA GLY A 147 22.43 -87.10 5.99
C GLY A 147 21.21 -86.94 6.90
N LEU A 148 20.87 -85.71 7.29
CA LEU A 148 19.72 -85.39 8.12
C LEU A 148 18.60 -84.81 7.25
N GLU A 149 17.78 -85.70 6.67
CA GLU A 149 16.46 -85.30 6.17
C GLU A 149 15.55 -84.93 7.36
N ARG A 150 14.81 -83.83 7.24
CA ARG A 150 13.63 -83.60 8.07
C ARG A 150 12.43 -83.24 7.19
N GLU A 151 11.50 -84.19 7.14
CA GLU A 151 10.09 -83.97 6.93
C GLU A 151 9.51 -83.03 8.00
N GLY A 152 8.55 -82.18 7.63
CA GLY A 152 7.70 -81.50 8.61
C GLY A 152 6.94 -80.26 8.15
N GLN A 153 5.81 -80.47 7.45
CA GLN A 153 4.53 -79.71 7.53
C GLN A 153 4.51 -78.26 6.96
N ALA A 154 3.82 -77.97 5.86
CA ALA A 154 2.36 -77.97 5.61
C ALA A 154 1.60 -76.73 6.14
N LEU A 155 1.13 -75.92 5.18
CA LEU A 155 -0.16 -75.20 5.14
C LEU A 155 -0.46 -74.15 6.23
N VAL A 156 -0.31 -72.87 5.90
CA VAL A 156 -1.39 -71.87 6.09
C VAL A 156 -1.39 -70.88 4.92
N LYS A 157 -2.44 -70.97 4.10
CA LYS A 157 -2.85 -69.98 3.11
C LYS A 157 -3.99 -69.20 3.74
N HIS A 158 -3.83 -67.89 3.94
CA HIS A 158 -4.98 -66.98 4.08
C HIS A 158 -4.74 -65.69 3.31
N GLN A 159 -5.63 -65.50 2.36
CA GLN A 159 -5.81 -64.34 1.51
C GLN A 159 -7.07 -63.62 2.01
N ASP A 160 -7.09 -62.30 1.83
CA ASP A 160 -8.23 -61.37 1.83
C ASP A 160 -8.90 -60.96 3.15
N THR A 161 -8.76 -59.68 3.47
CA THR A 161 -9.89 -58.85 3.93
C THR A 161 -9.98 -57.55 3.13
N PRO A 162 -11.18 -57.06 2.78
CA PRO A 162 -11.40 -56.01 1.81
C PRO A 162 -11.39 -54.60 2.39
N ASP A 163 -11.11 -53.69 1.45
CA ASP A 163 -11.21 -52.23 1.42
C ASP A 163 -12.45 -51.64 2.12
N VAL A 164 -12.25 -50.55 2.88
CA VAL A 164 -13.32 -49.69 3.40
C VAL A 164 -13.19 -48.32 2.70
N PRO A 165 -14.19 -47.86 1.93
CA PRO A 165 -14.11 -46.60 1.22
C PRO A 165 -14.41 -45.40 2.14
N ALA A 166 -13.49 -44.43 2.16
CA ALA A 166 -13.70 -43.12 2.78
C ALA A 166 -14.61 -42.22 1.90
N PRO A 167 -15.48 -41.37 2.51
CA PRO A 167 -16.48 -40.60 1.79
C PRO A 167 -15.90 -39.42 1.01
N ALA A 168 -16.47 -39.17 -0.17
CA ALA A 168 -16.08 -38.16 -1.14
C ALA A 168 -16.39 -36.72 -0.70
N SER A 169 -15.40 -35.83 -0.88
CA SER A 169 -15.57 -34.37 -0.84
C SER A 169 -16.16 -33.83 -2.16
N PRO A 170 -17.00 -32.78 -2.15
CA PRO A 170 -17.60 -32.15 -3.35
C PRO A 170 -16.58 -31.44 -4.27
N PRO A 171 -16.96 -31.13 -5.53
CA PRO A 171 -16.04 -31.04 -6.68
C PRO A 171 -15.15 -29.80 -6.73
N LEU A 172 -13.92 -30.03 -7.20
CA LEU A 172 -12.89 -29.05 -7.52
C LEU A 172 -13.38 -28.01 -8.53
N ILE A 173 -13.30 -26.73 -8.15
CA ILE A 173 -13.08 -25.66 -9.13
C ILE A 173 -11.57 -25.68 -9.44
N ALA A 174 -11.23 -25.85 -10.72
CA ALA A 174 -9.86 -26.07 -11.17
C ALA A 174 -8.92 -24.90 -10.77
N PRO A 175 -7.68 -25.20 -10.32
CA PRO A 175 -6.65 -24.19 -10.10
C PRO A 175 -6.39 -23.37 -11.35
N ILE A 176 -6.23 -22.05 -11.19
CA ILE A 176 -5.85 -21.16 -12.28
C ILE A 176 -4.40 -21.52 -12.69
N PRO A 177 -4.15 -22.01 -13.91
CA PRO A 177 -2.80 -22.38 -14.35
C PRO A 177 -1.98 -21.10 -14.61
N GLY A 178 -0.83 -20.94 -13.92
CA GLY A 178 0.12 -19.86 -14.26
C GLY A 178 1.03 -19.32 -13.16
N TYR A 179 0.93 -19.82 -11.91
CA TYR A 179 1.81 -19.39 -10.82
C TYR A 179 2.76 -20.52 -10.43
N ASN A 180 3.97 -20.49 -10.99
CA ASN A 180 4.98 -21.54 -10.79
C ASN A 180 5.57 -21.56 -9.35
N SER A 181 5.20 -20.60 -8.50
CA SER A 181 5.58 -20.58 -7.08
C SER A 181 4.63 -19.69 -6.26
N ALA A 182 4.50 -20.00 -4.96
CA ALA A 182 3.80 -19.15 -3.99
C ALA A 182 4.32 -17.70 -4.03
N GLU A 183 5.64 -17.53 -4.08
CA GLU A 183 6.29 -16.22 -4.18
C GLU A 183 5.82 -15.41 -5.41
N THR A 184 5.69 -16.06 -6.57
CA THR A 184 5.23 -15.39 -7.79
C THR A 184 3.79 -14.90 -7.66
N LEU A 185 2.90 -15.74 -7.11
CA LEU A 185 1.51 -15.37 -6.86
C LEU A 185 1.42 -14.23 -5.86
N TYR A 186 2.17 -14.32 -4.77
CA TYR A 186 2.24 -13.30 -3.73
C TYR A 186 2.69 -11.94 -4.30
N LYS A 187 3.74 -11.93 -5.12
CA LYS A 187 4.25 -10.72 -5.78
C LYS A 187 3.22 -10.10 -6.72
N LYS A 188 2.59 -10.89 -7.60
CA LYS A 188 1.57 -10.41 -8.54
C LYS A 188 0.31 -9.88 -7.84
N ALA A 189 -0.07 -10.51 -6.73
CA ALA A 189 -1.19 -10.06 -5.91
C ALA A 189 -0.90 -8.70 -5.26
N LEU A 190 0.32 -8.49 -4.76
CA LEU A 190 0.77 -7.18 -4.28
C LEU A 190 0.79 -6.13 -5.40
N GLU A 191 1.37 -6.45 -6.56
CA GLU A 191 1.39 -5.55 -7.72
C GLU A 191 -0.03 -5.09 -8.08
N SER A 192 -0.97 -6.04 -8.18
CA SER A 192 -2.39 -5.77 -8.44
C SER A 192 -3.02 -4.86 -7.37
N PHE A 193 -2.68 -5.07 -6.09
CA PHE A 193 -3.16 -4.23 -4.99
C PHE A 193 -2.64 -2.78 -5.11
N TYR A 194 -1.36 -2.60 -5.43
CA TYR A 194 -0.77 -1.27 -5.59
C TYR A 194 -1.25 -0.54 -6.85
N GLU A 195 -1.59 -1.28 -7.90
CA GLU A 195 -2.32 -0.77 -9.08
C GLU A 195 -3.79 -0.42 -8.77
N LYS A 196 -4.23 -0.62 -7.52
CA LYS A 196 -5.62 -0.44 -7.05
C LYS A 196 -6.61 -1.38 -7.72
N ASN A 197 -6.13 -2.44 -8.37
CA ASN A 197 -6.96 -3.50 -8.91
C ASN A 197 -7.29 -4.51 -7.80
N TYR A 198 -8.12 -4.07 -6.85
CA TYR A 198 -8.43 -4.82 -5.64
C TYR A 198 -9.17 -6.12 -5.90
N ASP A 199 -9.98 -6.21 -6.97
CA ASP A 199 -10.67 -7.45 -7.35
C ASP A 199 -9.71 -8.51 -7.87
N ALA A 200 -8.76 -8.12 -8.72
CA ALA A 200 -7.71 -9.02 -9.18
C ALA A 200 -6.81 -9.46 -8.02
N ALA A 201 -6.39 -8.50 -7.18
CA ALA A 201 -5.59 -8.80 -5.99
C ALA A 201 -6.31 -9.78 -5.06
N LEU A 202 -7.58 -9.54 -4.75
CA LEU A 202 -8.39 -10.41 -3.89
C LEU A 202 -8.53 -11.82 -4.45
N SER A 203 -8.71 -11.95 -5.77
CA SER A 203 -8.74 -13.25 -6.46
C SER A 203 -7.42 -14.00 -6.28
N MET A 204 -6.28 -13.31 -6.45
CA MET A 204 -4.95 -13.90 -6.27
C MET A 204 -4.65 -14.25 -4.80
N TRP A 205 -5.07 -13.42 -3.85
CA TRP A 205 -4.91 -13.71 -2.43
C TRP A 205 -5.73 -14.92 -1.99
N THR A 206 -6.96 -15.02 -2.49
CA THR A 206 -7.83 -16.18 -2.26
C THR A 206 -7.20 -17.45 -2.82
N GLU A 207 -6.64 -17.36 -4.03
CA GLU A 207 -5.90 -18.47 -4.62
C GLU A 207 -4.65 -18.82 -3.81
N PHE A 208 -3.93 -17.84 -3.28
CA PHE A 208 -2.74 -18.08 -2.46
C PHE A 208 -3.06 -18.89 -1.21
N VAL A 209 -4.07 -18.47 -0.45
CA VAL A 209 -4.51 -19.15 0.78
C VAL A 209 -4.99 -20.58 0.48
N ARG A 210 -5.62 -20.79 -0.67
CA ARG A 210 -6.15 -22.10 -1.10
C ARG A 210 -5.05 -23.03 -1.60
N ALA A 211 -4.13 -22.53 -2.43
CA ALA A 211 -3.11 -23.33 -3.11
C ALA A 211 -1.87 -23.58 -2.23
N PHE A 212 -1.62 -22.71 -1.24
CA PHE A 212 -0.44 -22.79 -0.39
C PHE A 212 -0.79 -22.68 1.11
N PRO A 213 -1.68 -23.53 1.66
CA PRO A 213 -2.21 -23.38 3.03
C PRO A 213 -1.15 -23.49 4.13
N ASP A 214 -0.06 -24.23 3.89
CA ASP A 214 1.05 -24.39 4.85
C ASP A 214 2.15 -23.33 4.70
N ASN A 215 1.98 -22.38 3.79
CA ASN A 215 3.00 -21.36 3.55
C ASN A 215 3.04 -20.33 4.69
N ALA A 216 4.23 -19.94 5.12
CA ALA A 216 4.43 -18.96 6.19
C ALA A 216 3.74 -17.59 5.91
N LEU A 217 3.51 -17.26 4.63
CA LEU A 217 2.86 -16.02 4.21
C LEU A 217 1.33 -16.11 4.13
N VAL A 218 0.69 -17.22 4.52
CA VAL A 218 -0.78 -17.34 4.51
C VAL A 218 -1.45 -16.27 5.36
N SER A 219 -0.94 -16.05 6.58
CA SER A 219 -1.41 -14.96 7.45
C SER A 219 -1.30 -13.58 6.80
N ASN A 220 -0.28 -13.39 5.97
CA ASN A 220 -0.06 -12.16 5.23
C ASN A 220 -1.05 -12.04 4.07
N ALA A 221 -1.29 -13.12 3.32
CA ALA A 221 -2.31 -13.15 2.26
C ALA A 221 -3.71 -12.85 2.80
N ILE A 222 -4.11 -13.46 3.92
CA ILE A 222 -5.41 -13.19 4.57
C ILE A 222 -5.51 -11.72 5.02
N PHE A 223 -4.44 -11.17 5.59
CA PHE A 223 -4.39 -9.74 5.92
C PHE A 223 -4.60 -8.86 4.68
N TRP A 224 -3.95 -9.19 3.55
CA TRP A 224 -4.12 -8.47 2.29
C TRP A 224 -5.51 -8.62 1.68
N GLN A 225 -6.22 -9.74 1.89
CA GLN A 225 -7.65 -9.83 1.57
C GLN A 225 -8.44 -8.76 2.33
N GLY A 226 -8.17 -8.62 3.64
CA GLY A 226 -8.78 -7.60 4.49
C GLY A 226 -8.48 -6.18 4.01
N GLU A 227 -7.25 -5.91 3.59
CA GLU A 227 -6.87 -4.63 2.99
C GLU A 227 -7.59 -4.37 1.66
N CYS A 228 -7.72 -5.37 0.78
CA CYS A 228 -8.49 -5.23 -0.46
C CYS A 228 -9.94 -4.84 -0.17
N HIS A 229 -10.60 -5.54 0.75
CA HIS A 229 -11.96 -5.20 1.17
C HIS A 229 -12.05 -3.81 1.80
N TYR A 230 -11.07 -3.43 2.62
CA TYR A 230 -11.01 -2.10 3.24
C TYR A 230 -10.94 -0.99 2.19
N GLN A 231 -10.06 -1.13 1.19
CA GLN A 231 -9.91 -0.13 0.13
C GLN A 231 -11.14 -0.03 -0.77
N LYS A 232 -11.89 -1.13 -0.93
CA LYS A 232 -13.18 -1.15 -1.63
C LYS A 232 -14.34 -0.56 -0.82
N GLY A 233 -14.12 -0.20 0.44
CA GLY A 233 -15.18 0.25 1.36
C GLY A 233 -16.04 -0.88 1.92
N ASP A 234 -15.68 -2.13 1.66
CA ASP A 234 -16.35 -3.32 2.17
C ASP A 234 -15.80 -3.66 3.57
N PHE A 235 -16.09 -2.80 4.52
CA PHE A 235 -15.53 -2.89 5.87
C PHE A 235 -16.03 -4.14 6.62
N ALA A 236 -17.19 -4.68 6.27
CA ALA A 236 -17.71 -5.91 6.86
C ALA A 236 -16.81 -7.10 6.54
N ASN A 237 -16.50 -7.33 5.26
CA ASN A 237 -15.60 -8.42 4.89
C ASN A 237 -14.16 -8.14 5.33
N SER A 238 -13.74 -6.88 5.35
CA SER A 238 -12.44 -6.48 5.89
C SER A 238 -12.26 -6.93 7.36
N VAL A 239 -13.26 -6.67 8.21
CA VAL A 239 -13.28 -7.14 9.61
C VAL A 239 -13.17 -8.65 9.71
N LEU A 240 -13.86 -9.41 8.85
CA LEU A 240 -13.82 -10.87 8.84
C LEU A 240 -12.41 -11.39 8.49
N SER A 241 -11.77 -10.82 7.47
CA SER A 241 -10.40 -11.19 7.10
C SER A 241 -9.41 -10.89 8.22
N TYR A 242 -9.49 -9.72 8.86
CA TYR A 242 -8.62 -9.41 10.00
C TYR A 242 -8.90 -10.32 11.21
N GLN A 243 -10.18 -10.61 11.50
CA GLN A 243 -10.54 -11.55 12.57
C GLN A 243 -9.91 -12.93 12.32
N LYS A 244 -9.92 -13.41 11.08
CA LYS A 244 -9.29 -14.67 10.72
C LYS A 244 -7.80 -14.69 11.05
N VAL A 245 -7.07 -13.60 10.77
CA VAL A 245 -5.66 -13.48 11.18
C VAL A 245 -5.51 -13.51 12.71
N ILE A 246 -6.42 -12.83 13.43
CA ILE A 246 -6.39 -12.75 14.90
C ILE A 246 -6.64 -14.12 15.54
N GLU A 247 -7.60 -14.88 15.04
CA GLU A 247 -8.01 -16.17 15.60
C GLU A 247 -7.10 -17.32 15.19
N GLU A 248 -6.74 -17.39 13.90
CA GLU A 248 -6.03 -18.55 13.34
C GLU A 248 -4.50 -18.35 13.30
N HIS A 249 -4.03 -17.09 13.37
CA HIS A 249 -2.63 -16.74 13.17
C HIS A 249 -2.08 -15.77 14.23
N ALA A 250 -2.35 -16.06 15.51
CA ALA A 250 -1.97 -15.23 16.67
C ALA A 250 -0.46 -14.92 16.77
N GLU A 251 0.39 -15.84 16.34
CA GLU A 251 1.85 -15.70 16.37
C GLU A 251 2.43 -14.97 15.14
N SER A 252 1.58 -14.63 14.16
CA SER A 252 2.05 -14.01 12.92
C SER A 252 2.47 -12.55 13.10
N ASN A 253 3.37 -12.09 12.24
CA ASN A 253 3.71 -10.67 12.14
C ASN A 253 2.53 -9.76 11.75
N LYS A 254 1.40 -10.34 11.30
CA LYS A 254 0.17 -9.63 10.95
C LYS A 254 -0.89 -9.58 12.05
N TYR A 255 -0.68 -10.25 13.18
CA TYR A 255 -1.62 -10.21 14.30
C TYR A 255 -1.88 -8.78 14.83
N ARG A 256 -0.82 -8.05 15.17
CA ARG A 256 -0.92 -6.66 15.65
C ARG A 256 -1.49 -5.69 14.59
N PRO A 257 -1.01 -5.72 13.32
CA PRO A 257 -1.63 -4.96 12.23
C PRO A 257 -3.11 -5.28 12.02
N ALA A 258 -3.52 -6.55 12.11
CA ALA A 258 -4.91 -6.98 11.94
C ALA A 258 -5.81 -6.38 13.04
N LEU A 259 -5.38 -6.41 14.31
CA LEU A 259 -6.11 -5.75 15.41
C LEU A 259 -6.32 -4.25 15.15
N LEU A 260 -5.25 -3.55 14.74
CA LEU A 260 -5.31 -2.12 14.43
C LEU A 260 -6.34 -1.85 13.31
N LYS A 261 -6.21 -2.59 12.21
CA LYS A 261 -7.05 -2.40 11.02
C LYS A 261 -8.49 -2.82 11.24
N GLN A 262 -8.74 -3.88 11.99
CA GLN A 262 -10.07 -4.28 12.41
C GLN A 262 -10.76 -3.19 13.24
N GLY A 263 -10.06 -2.63 14.22
CA GLY A 263 -10.56 -1.51 15.01
C GLY A 263 -10.97 -0.33 14.12
N MET A 264 -10.07 0.09 13.21
CA MET A 264 -10.35 1.17 12.26
C MET A 264 -11.53 0.85 11.32
N ALA A 265 -11.66 -0.40 10.85
CA ALA A 265 -12.75 -0.84 10.01
C ALA A 265 -14.10 -0.76 10.76
N PHE A 266 -14.15 -1.10 12.05
CA PHE A 266 -15.36 -0.92 12.86
C PHE A 266 -15.79 0.56 12.95
N PHE A 267 -14.87 1.50 13.12
CA PHE A 267 -15.19 2.94 13.06
C PHE A 267 -15.74 3.34 11.70
N LYS A 268 -15.16 2.82 10.60
CA LYS A 268 -15.70 3.06 9.25
C LYS A 268 -17.12 2.50 9.04
N MET A 269 -17.52 1.50 9.83
CA MET A 269 -18.88 0.97 9.87
C MET A 269 -19.82 1.71 10.83
N GLY A 270 -19.36 2.76 11.53
CA GLY A 270 -20.11 3.43 12.61
C GLY A 270 -20.28 2.57 13.87
N LYS A 271 -19.46 1.53 14.03
CA LYS A 271 -19.45 0.63 15.19
C LYS A 271 -18.36 1.04 16.19
N ASP A 272 -18.35 2.30 16.59
CA ASP A 272 -17.25 2.94 17.33
C ASP A 272 -16.96 2.25 18.67
N LYS A 273 -17.99 1.76 19.36
CA LYS A 273 -17.82 0.99 20.61
C LYS A 273 -17.01 -0.29 20.36
N ALA A 274 -17.33 -1.04 19.30
CA ALA A 274 -16.60 -2.25 18.95
C ALA A 274 -15.16 -1.93 18.52
N GLY A 275 -14.98 -0.89 17.69
CA GLY A 275 -13.67 -0.44 17.28
C GLY A 275 -12.79 0.00 18.45
N THR A 276 -13.37 0.73 19.40
CA THR A 276 -12.69 1.18 20.62
C THR A 276 -12.21 0.01 21.46
N LEU A 277 -13.05 -1.02 21.66
CA LEU A 277 -12.67 -2.21 22.43
C LEU A 277 -11.48 -2.93 21.79
N VAL A 278 -11.48 -3.13 20.47
CA VAL A 278 -10.37 -3.78 19.76
C VAL A 278 -9.08 -2.96 19.86
N LEU A 279 -9.15 -1.65 19.65
CA LEU A 279 -7.98 -0.77 19.73
C LEU A 279 -7.42 -0.66 21.16
N GLN A 280 -8.29 -0.64 22.18
CA GLN A 280 -7.86 -0.67 23.58
C GLN A 280 -7.20 -2.00 23.94
N ASP A 281 -7.71 -3.13 23.44
CA ASP A 281 -7.09 -4.44 23.65
C ASP A 281 -5.69 -4.50 23.02
N LEU A 282 -5.52 -4.00 21.79
CA LEU A 282 -4.21 -3.85 21.15
C LEU A 282 -3.24 -3.00 22.00
N ILE A 283 -3.71 -1.86 22.51
CA ILE A 283 -2.90 -0.97 23.36
C ILE A 283 -2.49 -1.66 24.67
N LYS A 284 -3.41 -2.40 25.27
CA LYS A 284 -3.17 -3.10 26.54
C LYS A 284 -2.20 -4.26 26.36
N LYS A 285 -2.36 -5.06 25.30
CA LYS A 285 -1.54 -6.25 25.04
C LYS A 285 -0.14 -5.90 24.51
N PHE A 286 -0.01 -4.83 23.72
CA PHE A 286 1.25 -4.47 23.06
C PHE A 286 1.60 -2.98 23.22
N PRO A 287 1.75 -2.47 24.46
CA PRO A 287 1.82 -1.03 24.73
C PRO A 287 2.95 -0.27 24.01
N ASP A 288 4.04 -0.96 23.71
CA ASP A 288 5.26 -0.39 23.09
C ASP A 288 5.31 -0.57 21.57
N SER A 289 4.32 -1.25 20.97
CA SER A 289 4.31 -1.51 19.53
C SER A 289 3.99 -0.25 18.72
N VAL A 290 4.42 -0.23 17.45
CA VAL A 290 4.07 0.83 16.50
C VAL A 290 2.55 0.89 16.32
N GLU A 291 1.89 -0.27 16.27
CA GLU A 291 0.44 -0.38 16.11
C GLU A 291 -0.31 0.19 17.32
N ALA A 292 0.16 -0.07 18.55
CA ALA A 292 -0.44 0.51 19.75
C ALA A 292 -0.28 2.04 19.80
N ARG A 293 0.87 2.59 19.38
CA ARG A 293 1.03 4.04 19.25
C ARG A 293 0.06 4.63 18.22
N ARG A 294 -0.13 3.95 17.08
CA ARG A 294 -1.12 4.36 16.06
C ARG A 294 -2.55 4.29 16.59
N ALA A 295 -2.90 3.22 17.31
CA ALA A 295 -4.21 3.07 17.94
C ALA A 295 -4.49 4.18 18.95
N LYS A 296 -3.52 4.54 19.80
CA LYS A 296 -3.62 5.69 20.73
C LYS A 296 -3.87 7.00 19.99
N GLY A 297 -3.17 7.22 18.87
CA GLY A 297 -3.36 8.41 18.03
C GLY A 297 -4.76 8.44 17.43
N PHE A 298 -5.20 7.33 16.83
CA PHE A 298 -6.49 7.19 16.20
C PHE A 298 -7.65 7.44 17.17
N LEU A 299 -7.63 6.86 18.37
CA LEU A 299 -8.68 7.05 19.38
C LEU A 299 -8.77 8.48 19.94
N LYS A 300 -7.70 9.28 19.81
CA LYS A 300 -7.73 10.70 20.22
C LYS A 300 -8.33 11.61 19.16
N SER A 301 -8.31 11.19 17.90
CA SER A 301 -8.76 11.98 16.75
C SER A 301 -10.10 11.54 16.17
N SER A 302 -10.63 10.41 16.64
CA SER A 302 -11.92 9.83 16.22
C SER A 302 -13.02 10.24 17.18
#